data_AF-A0A7T0KFS2-F1
#
_entry.id   AF-A0A7T0KFS2-F1
#
_cell.length_a   1.000
_cell.length_b   1.000
_cell.length_c   1.000
_cell.angle_alpha   90.00
_cell.angle_beta   90.00
_cell.angle_gamma   90.00
#
_symmetry.space_group_name_H-M   'P 1'
#
loop_
_entity.id
_entity.type
_entity.pdbx_description
1 polymer ?
#
loop_
_entity_poly.entity_id
_entity_poly.type
_entity_poly.pdbx_seq_one_letter_code
_entity_poly.pdbx_strand_id
1 'polypeptide(L)'
;MAITFDEAVEIARAAAAPHHLIPDFIQHGEGAYCFETDRHLDPMIIGPGSMLIVFESDGSVIGGSSAPTYTPRECEVLAIDGRVLRTFEQVRAARLTHEAEQAALEAESDGEELEDPVPVPATGP
;
A
#
# COMPACT_ATOMS: atom_id res chain seq x y z
N MET A 1 21.52 15.09 1.69
CA MET A 1 20.64 16.26 1.54
C MET A 1 19.31 15.68 1.12
N ALA A 2 18.21 15.99 1.80
CA ALA A 2 16.93 15.41 1.44
C ALA A 2 16.51 15.93 0.05
N ILE A 3 15.98 15.04 -0.79
CA ILE A 3 15.41 15.42 -2.09
C ILE A 3 14.07 16.12 -1.89
N THR A 4 13.71 16.96 -2.84
CA THR A 4 12.41 17.62 -2.91
C THR A 4 11.34 16.69 -3.49
N PHE A 5 10.06 17.06 -3.31
CA PHE A 5 8.94 16.34 -3.92
C PHE A 5 9.05 16.29 -5.46
N ASP A 6 9.39 17.41 -6.10
CA ASP A 6 9.53 17.47 -7.56
C ASP A 6 10.65 16.54 -8.04
N GLU A 7 11.79 16.49 -7.32
CA GLU A 7 12.87 15.54 -7.61
C GLU A 7 12.39 14.08 -7.44
N ALA A 8 11.61 13.79 -6.39
CA ALA A 8 11.05 12.46 -6.18
C ALA A 8 10.10 12.04 -7.30
N VAL A 9 9.26 12.96 -7.80
CA VAL A 9 8.36 12.72 -8.94
C VAL A 9 9.17 12.39 -10.19
N GLU A 10 10.22 13.14 -10.50
CA GLU A 10 11.05 12.89 -11.69
C GLU A 10 11.79 11.56 -11.59
N ILE A 11 12.33 11.22 -10.40
CA ILE A 11 12.94 9.92 -10.12
C ILE A 11 11.93 8.79 -10.32
N ALA A 12 10.72 8.92 -9.76
CA ALA A 12 9.67 7.93 -9.88
C ALA A 12 9.20 7.77 -11.34
N ARG A 13 9.07 8.86 -12.11
CA ARG A 13 8.74 8.81 -13.55
C ARG A 13 9.77 8.03 -14.34
N ALA A 14 11.06 8.29 -14.08
CA ALA A 14 12.14 7.57 -14.74
C ALA A 14 12.13 6.08 -14.39
N ALA A 15 11.87 5.74 -13.13
CA ALA A 15 11.81 4.36 -12.65
C ALA A 15 10.56 3.60 -13.12
N ALA A 16 9.44 4.30 -13.36
CA ALA A 16 8.20 3.69 -13.84
C ALA A 16 8.28 3.25 -15.30
N ALA A 17 9.13 3.86 -16.12
CA ALA A 17 9.19 3.61 -17.56
C ALA A 17 9.32 2.10 -17.89
N PRO A 18 8.53 1.59 -18.86
CA PRO A 18 7.66 2.29 -19.80
C PRO A 18 6.24 2.62 -19.27
N HIS A 19 5.95 2.36 -18.00
CA HIS A 19 4.68 2.65 -17.34
C HIS A 19 4.61 4.10 -16.86
N HIS A 20 3.40 4.55 -16.51
CA HIS A 20 3.17 5.91 -16.03
C HIS A 20 2.76 5.92 -14.57
N LEU A 21 3.12 7.00 -13.86
CA LEU A 21 2.65 7.23 -12.49
C LEU A 21 1.15 7.56 -12.50
N ILE A 22 0.43 7.04 -11.50
CA ILE A 22 -0.94 7.47 -11.19
C ILE A 22 -0.85 8.83 -10.48
N PRO A 23 -1.52 9.87 -10.99
CA PRO A 23 -1.27 11.24 -10.55
C PRO A 23 -1.86 11.60 -9.18
N ASP A 24 -2.90 10.90 -8.71
CA ASP A 24 -3.75 11.42 -7.63
C ASP A 24 -3.60 10.65 -6.31
N PHE A 25 -2.52 9.88 -6.12
CA PHE A 25 -2.36 9.05 -4.92
C PHE A 25 -0.90 8.82 -4.56
N ILE A 26 -0.24 9.84 -4.03
CA ILE A 26 1.14 9.75 -3.57
C ILE A 26 1.16 9.82 -2.05
N GLN A 27 1.63 8.78 -1.37
CA GLN A 27 1.75 8.81 0.08
C GLN A 27 3.12 9.38 0.45
N HIS A 28 3.14 10.41 1.29
CA HIS A 28 4.34 11.08 1.76
C HIS A 28 4.42 11.03 3.28
N GLY A 29 5.50 10.48 3.80
CA GLY A 29 5.72 10.37 5.24
C GLY A 29 6.89 9.45 5.55
N GLU A 30 7.36 9.49 6.79
CA GLU A 30 8.41 8.59 7.29
C GLU A 30 9.71 8.60 6.45
N GLY A 31 9.99 9.70 5.74
CA GLY A 31 11.18 9.86 4.90
C GLY A 31 11.07 9.22 3.52
N ALA A 32 9.86 8.94 3.04
CA ALA A 32 9.64 8.34 1.73
C ALA A 32 8.38 8.86 1.02
N TYR A 33 8.44 8.79 -0.31
CA TYR A 33 7.33 8.97 -1.22
C TYR A 33 6.93 7.62 -1.83
N CYS A 34 5.67 7.23 -1.70
CA CYS A 34 5.10 6.04 -2.32
C CYS A 34 4.25 6.46 -3.52
N PHE A 35 4.61 5.97 -4.70
CA PHE A 35 3.91 6.19 -5.96
C PHE A 35 3.31 4.89 -6.46
N GLU A 36 2.17 4.98 -7.13
CA GLU A 36 1.59 3.88 -7.89
C GLU A 36 1.75 4.12 -9.39
N THR A 37 1.84 3.04 -10.16
CA THR A 37 1.96 3.04 -11.62
C THR A 37 0.74 2.41 -12.26
N ASP A 38 0.47 2.77 -13.53
CA ASP A 38 -0.57 2.16 -14.37
C ASP A 38 -0.29 0.69 -14.75
N ARG A 39 0.75 0.10 -14.15
CA ARG A 39 1.12 -1.27 -14.39
C ARG A 39 0.04 -2.21 -13.86
N HIS A 40 -0.56 -2.95 -14.77
CA HIS A 40 -1.47 -4.03 -14.40
C HIS A 40 -0.69 -5.16 -13.71
N LEU A 41 -1.05 -5.45 -12.47
CA LEU A 41 -0.50 -6.59 -11.73
C LEU A 41 -1.25 -7.85 -12.12
N ASP A 42 -0.50 -8.88 -12.52
CA ASP A 42 -0.99 -10.25 -12.48
C ASP A 42 -0.75 -10.76 -11.05
N PRO A 43 -1.81 -11.03 -10.26
CA PRO A 43 -1.67 -11.48 -8.88
C PRO A 43 -0.94 -12.82 -8.74
N MET A 44 -0.75 -13.57 -9.84
CA MET A 44 -0.03 -14.84 -9.85
C MET A 44 1.48 -14.70 -10.08
N ILE A 45 1.99 -13.50 -10.36
CA ILE A 45 3.41 -13.26 -10.68
C ILE A 45 4.09 -12.46 -9.56
N ILE A 46 5.01 -13.11 -8.84
CA ILE A 46 5.95 -12.42 -7.96
C ILE A 46 6.98 -11.72 -8.85
N GLY A 47 7.09 -10.41 -8.71
CA GLY A 47 8.08 -9.63 -9.44
C GLY A 47 7.69 -8.17 -9.50
N PRO A 48 7.43 -7.62 -10.68
CA PRO A 48 7.21 -6.20 -10.80
C PRO A 48 5.86 -5.78 -10.21
N GLY A 49 5.92 -4.91 -9.21
CA GLY A 49 4.81 -4.31 -8.48
C GLY A 49 4.31 -3.05 -9.19
N SER A 50 3.08 -2.61 -8.88
CA SER A 50 2.57 -1.30 -9.29
C SER A 50 3.17 -0.16 -8.44
N MET A 51 3.71 -0.47 -7.26
CA MET A 51 4.26 0.51 -6.33
C MET A 51 5.75 0.78 -6.52
N LEU A 52 6.13 2.04 -6.32
CA LEU A 52 7.49 2.55 -6.25
C LEU A 52 7.65 3.38 -4.98
N ILE A 53 8.72 3.14 -4.24
CA ILE A 53 9.11 3.89 -3.04
C ILE A 53 10.36 4.67 -3.37
N VAL A 54 10.32 5.98 -3.21
CA VAL A 54 11.48 6.87 -3.35
C VAL A 54 11.84 7.41 -1.97
N PHE A 55 13.08 7.17 -1.52
CA PHE A 55 13.53 7.64 -0.22
C PHE A 55 13.99 9.10 -0.29
N GLU A 56 13.53 9.91 0.65
CA GLU A 56 13.89 11.33 0.75
C GLU A 56 15.37 11.54 0.99
N SER A 57 16.06 10.61 1.67
CA SER A 57 17.45 10.77 2.08
C SER A 57 18.43 10.93 0.92
N ASP A 58 18.17 10.23 -0.19
CA ASP A 58 19.11 10.08 -1.30
C ASP A 58 18.45 9.85 -2.68
N GLY A 59 17.12 9.76 -2.75
CA GLY A 59 16.40 9.47 -3.99
C GLY A 59 16.51 8.03 -4.46
N SER A 60 16.99 7.10 -3.63
CA SER A 60 17.00 5.68 -3.97
C SER A 60 15.58 5.15 -4.15
N VAL A 61 15.41 4.20 -5.07
CA VAL A 61 14.11 3.67 -5.46
C VAL A 61 14.02 2.18 -5.15
N ILE A 62 12.94 1.77 -4.49
CA ILE A 62 12.52 0.37 -4.38
C ILE A 62 11.22 0.21 -5.17
N GLY A 63 11.17 -0.80 -6.04
CA GLY A 63 9.95 -1.23 -6.72
C GLY A 63 9.73 -2.72 -6.52
N GLY A 64 8.66 -3.25 -7.11
CA GLY A 64 8.40 -4.69 -7.04
C GLY A 64 7.45 -5.10 -5.92
N SER A 65 7.27 -6.41 -5.75
CA SER A 65 6.41 -6.99 -4.73
C SER A 65 6.83 -6.67 -3.28
N SER A 66 8.07 -6.25 -3.06
CA SER A 66 8.57 -5.83 -1.74
C SER A 66 8.34 -4.35 -1.44
N ALA A 67 8.01 -3.51 -2.43
CA ALA A 67 7.75 -2.09 -2.20
C ALA A 67 6.73 -1.79 -1.08
N PRO A 68 5.62 -2.54 -0.93
CA PRO A 68 4.61 -2.26 0.09
C PRO A 68 5.13 -2.33 1.54
N THR A 69 6.22 -3.06 1.80
CA THR A 69 6.77 -3.14 3.17
C THR A 69 7.41 -1.83 3.63
N TYR A 70 7.68 -0.92 2.69
CA TYR A 70 8.29 0.39 2.95
C TYR A 70 7.27 1.52 2.80
N THR A 71 5.99 1.21 2.58
CA THR A 71 4.94 2.23 2.52
C THR A 71 4.81 2.92 3.88
N PRO A 72 4.85 4.26 3.93
CA PRO A 72 4.75 5.01 5.17
C PRO A 72 3.43 4.75 5.90
N ARG A 73 3.49 4.48 7.21
CA ARG A 73 2.28 4.29 8.03
C ARG A 73 1.66 5.62 8.43
N GLU A 74 2.48 6.55 8.87
CA GLU A 74 2.11 7.94 9.13
C GLU A 74 2.41 8.76 7.87
N CYS A 75 1.39 9.02 7.06
CA CYS A 75 1.53 9.79 5.83
C CYS A 75 0.39 10.78 5.59
N GLU A 76 0.68 11.77 4.76
CA GLU A 76 -0.31 12.50 3.98
C GLU A 76 -0.44 11.91 2.58
N VAL A 77 -1.54 12.22 1.91
CA VAL A 77 -1.75 11.86 0.50
C VAL A 77 -1.69 13.13 -0.33
N LEU A 78 -0.83 13.12 -1.34
CA LEU A 78 -0.57 14.21 -2.27
C LEU A 78 -1.07 13.84 -3.67
N ALA A 79 -1.47 14.85 -4.43
CA ALA A 79 -1.51 14.79 -5.89
C ALA A 79 -0.10 15.02 -6.45
N ILE A 80 0.11 14.66 -7.72
CA ILE A 80 1.40 14.75 -8.42
C ILE A 80 1.90 16.18 -8.62
N ASP A 81 1.02 17.17 -8.44
CA ASP A 81 1.34 18.59 -8.42
C ASP A 81 1.73 19.09 -7.00
N GLY A 82 1.79 18.19 -6.02
CA GLY A 82 2.14 18.48 -4.63
C GLY A 82 0.96 18.96 -3.76
N ARG A 83 -0.25 19.06 -4.32
CA ARG A 83 -1.43 19.45 -3.53
C ARG A 83 -1.82 18.34 -2.55
N VAL A 84 -2.01 18.71 -1.28
CA VAL A 84 -2.50 17.78 -0.25
C VAL A 84 -3.96 17.39 -0.53
N LEU A 85 -4.19 16.10 -0.74
CA LEU A 85 -5.51 15.48 -0.91
C LEU A 85 -6.06 14.97 0.43
N ARG A 86 -5.20 14.44 1.29
CA ARG A 86 -5.53 14.06 2.68
C ARG A 86 -4.37 14.38 3.60
N THR A 87 -4.65 14.99 4.73
CA THR A 87 -3.63 15.30 5.75
C THR A 87 -3.24 14.05 6.55
N PHE A 88 -2.11 14.11 7.26
CA PHE A 88 -1.70 13.08 8.22
C PHE A 88 -2.80 12.70 9.21
N GLU A 89 -3.50 13.69 9.76
CA GLU A 89 -4.58 13.45 10.72
C GLU A 89 -5.77 12.72 10.09
N GLN A 90 -6.13 13.07 8.85
CA GLN A 90 -7.21 12.41 8.12
C GLN A 90 -6.87 10.96 7.79
N VAL A 91 -5.63 10.70 7.35
CA VAL A 91 -5.16 9.34 7.07
C VAL A 91 -5.11 8.51 8.35
N ARG A 92 -4.57 9.07 9.45
CA ARG A 92 -4.53 8.41 10.76
C ARG A 92 -5.94 8.10 11.27
N ALA A 93 -6.87 9.04 11.19
CA ALA A 93 -8.25 8.84 11.63
C ALA A 93 -8.92 7.72 10.83
N ALA A 94 -8.77 7.71 9.50
CA ALA A 94 -9.32 6.66 8.64
C ALA A 94 -8.75 5.28 8.99
N ARG A 95 -7.43 5.20 9.29
CA ARG A 95 -6.79 3.96 9.71
C ARG A 95 -7.35 3.44 11.04
N LEU A 96 -7.48 4.31 12.04
CA LEU A 96 -8.04 3.93 13.35
C LEU A 96 -9.50 3.47 13.24
N THR A 97 -10.30 4.11 12.39
CA THR A 97 -11.67 3.64 12.11
C THR A 97 -11.66 2.24 11.49
N HIS A 98 -10.82 2.01 10.49
CA HIS A 98 -10.72 0.70 9.84
C HIS A 98 -10.22 -0.40 10.81
N GLU A 99 -9.20 -0.12 11.61
CA GLU A 99 -8.70 -1.04 12.64
C GLU A 99 -9.79 -1.39 13.66
N ALA A 100 -10.60 -0.41 14.09
CA ALA A 100 -11.73 -0.65 14.98
C ALA A 100 -12.84 -1.49 14.32
N GLU A 101 -13.13 -1.27 13.03
CA GLU A 101 -14.08 -2.08 12.26
C GLU A 101 -13.60 -3.53 12.11
N GLN A 102 -12.32 -3.74 11.82
CA GLN A 102 -11.73 -5.10 11.73
C GLN A 102 -11.78 -5.80 13.09
N ALA A 103 -11.40 -5.13 14.17
CA ALA A 103 -11.47 -5.70 15.52
C ALA A 103 -12.90 -6.07 15.94
N ALA A 104 -13.91 -5.29 15.50
CA ALA A 104 -15.31 -5.62 15.74
C ALA A 104 -15.73 -6.89 14.98
N LEU A 105 -15.34 -7.03 13.72
CA LEU A 105 -15.61 -8.23 12.91
C LEU A 105 -14.91 -9.48 13.48
N GLU A 106 -13.67 -9.35 13.94
CA GLU A 106 -12.93 -10.45 14.59
C GLU A 106 -13.60 -10.88 15.90
N ALA A 107 -14.07 -9.94 16.72
CA ALA A 107 -14.79 -10.24 17.95
C ALA A 107 -16.16 -10.90 17.71
N GLU A 108 -16.82 -10.58 16.60
CA GLU A 108 -18.06 -11.27 16.17
C GLU A 108 -17.77 -12.69 15.66
N SER A 109 -16.61 -12.92 15.03
CA SER A 109 -16.20 -14.23 14.50
C SER A 109 -15.71 -15.21 15.57
N ASP A 110 -15.11 -14.74 16.67
CA ASP A 110 -14.66 -15.57 17.80
C ASP A 110 -15.81 -16.20 18.61
N GLY A 111 -17.07 -15.92 18.24
CA GLY A 111 -18.28 -16.51 18.81
C GLY A 111 -18.84 -17.72 18.07
N GLU A 112 -18.32 -18.07 16.89
CA GLU A 112 -18.70 -19.30 16.18
C GLU A 112 -17.72 -20.43 16.55
N GLU A 113 -18.06 -21.22 17.57
CA GLU A 113 -17.46 -22.55 17.74
C GLU A 113 -17.68 -23.31 16.43
N LEU A 114 -16.60 -23.58 15.68
CA LEU A 114 -16.61 -24.53 14.58
C LEU A 114 -17.12 -25.86 15.16
N GLU A 115 -18.40 -26.19 14.92
CA GLU A 115 -18.95 -27.48 15.31
C GLU A 115 -18.03 -28.58 14.77
N ASP A 116 -17.63 -29.51 15.65
CA ASP A 116 -16.75 -30.61 15.30
C ASP A 116 -17.24 -31.27 14.00
N PRO A 117 -16.35 -31.53 13.02
CA PRO A 117 -16.75 -32.06 11.73
C PRO A 117 -17.53 -33.37 11.93
N VAL A 118 -18.81 -33.35 11.56
CA VAL A 118 -19.68 -34.52 11.64
C VAL A 118 -19.06 -35.63 10.78
N PRO A 119 -18.74 -36.82 11.34
CA PRO A 119 -18.12 -37.88 10.57
C PRO A 119 -19.06 -38.32 9.44
N VAL A 120 -18.64 -38.12 8.19
CA VAL A 120 -19.32 -38.70 7.04
C VAL A 120 -19.03 -40.21 7.00
N PRO A 121 -20.05 -41.08 7.02
CA PRO A 121 -19.82 -42.51 6.92
C PRO A 121 -19.21 -42.82 5.55
N ALA A 122 -18.03 -43.44 5.56
CA ALA A 122 -17.38 -43.91 4.35
C ALA A 122 -18.22 -45.02 3.71
N THR A 123 -18.96 -44.69 2.65
CA THR A 123 -19.51 -45.71 1.76
C THR A 123 -18.37 -46.28 0.93
N GLY A 124 -17.78 -47.36 1.46
CA GLY A 124 -16.83 -48.20 0.73
C GLY A 124 -17.50 -48.94 -0.45
N PRO A 125 -16.69 -49.43 -1.40
CA PRO A 125 -17.14 -50.02 -2.67
C PRO A 125 -17.89 -51.35 -2.51
#